data_AF-A0A968WZV7-F1
#
_entry.id   AF-A0A968WZV7-F1
#
_cell.length_a   1.000
_cell.length_b   1.000
_cell.length_c   1.000
_cell.angle_alpha   90.00
_cell.angle_beta   90.00
_cell.angle_gamma   90.00
#
_symmetry.space_group_name_H-M   'P 1'
#
loop_
_entity.id
_entity.type
_entity.pdbx_description
1 polymer ?
#
loop_
_entity_poly.entity_id
_entity_poly.type
_entity_poly.pdbx_seq_one_letter_code
_entity_poly.pdbx_strand_id
1 'polypeptide(L)'
;MIQLPDDAPFTAEQRAWLGQFLSSTLGDGNQSTTSPAISEGAESEGFSKANPFPASVVQNYNLNGPGDKETHHVALSLDGSGLEYEVGDALGVFPVNPPHVVDEILANLPFGSDVVSAPDSGEISLRDALIHHYDIGTLNKSIIQNGRRKVIRQCCVL
;
A
#
# COMPACT_ATOMS: atom_id res chain seq x y z
N MET A 1 42.13 5.50 -5.95
CA MET A 1 41.70 4.79 -7.17
C MET A 1 41.39 3.36 -6.75
N ILE A 2 40.11 3.02 -6.57
CA ILE A 2 39.71 1.65 -6.17
C ILE A 2 39.78 0.80 -7.45
N GLN A 3 40.80 -0.05 -7.57
CA GLN A 3 40.87 -1.03 -8.65
C GLN A 3 40.20 -2.33 -8.20
N LEU A 4 39.27 -2.81 -9.01
CA LEU A 4 38.60 -4.10 -8.81
C LEU A 4 39.62 -5.23 -9.05
N PRO A 5 39.71 -6.25 -8.18
CA PRO A 5 40.65 -7.37 -8.36
C PRO A 5 40.36 -8.16 -9.64
N ASP A 6 41.41 -8.61 -10.33
CA ASP A 6 41.30 -9.38 -11.58
C ASP A 6 40.65 -10.76 -11.40
N ASP A 7 40.59 -11.28 -10.17
CA ASP A 7 39.98 -12.57 -9.83
C ASP A 7 38.45 -12.51 -9.69
N ALA A 8 37.84 -11.33 -9.86
CA ALA A 8 36.40 -11.21 -9.77
C ALA A 8 35.70 -11.91 -10.97
N PRO A 9 34.64 -12.72 -10.77
CA PRO A 9 33.99 -13.51 -11.83
C PRO A 9 33.07 -12.64 -12.72
N PHE A 10 33.58 -11.52 -13.22
CA PHE A 10 32.86 -10.60 -14.08
C PHE A 10 33.40 -10.66 -15.50
N THR A 11 32.50 -10.54 -16.47
CA THR A 11 32.87 -10.35 -17.88
C THR A 11 33.54 -8.99 -18.10
N ALA A 12 34.24 -8.82 -19.22
CA ALA A 12 34.92 -7.56 -19.54
C ALA A 12 33.95 -6.37 -19.63
N GLU A 13 32.75 -6.59 -20.18
CA GLU A 13 31.70 -5.57 -20.29
C GLU A 13 31.15 -5.16 -18.92
N GLN A 14 30.92 -6.12 -18.02
CA GLN A 14 30.47 -5.86 -16.66
C GLN A 14 31.49 -5.06 -15.85
N ARG A 15 32.79 -5.34 -16.03
CA ARG A 15 33.88 -4.58 -15.38
C ARG A 15 33.94 -3.13 -15.85
N ALA A 16 33.73 -2.87 -17.14
CA ALA A 16 33.73 -1.52 -17.69
C ALA A 16 32.59 -0.67 -17.12
N TRP A 17 31.38 -1.24 -17.04
CA TRP A 17 30.23 -0.59 -16.41
C TRP A 17 30.47 -0.30 -14.91
N LEU A 18 30.96 -1.30 -14.15
CA LEU A 18 31.22 -1.15 -12.71
C LEU A 18 32.24 -0.04 -12.41
N GLY A 19 33.29 0.08 -13.23
CA GLY A 19 34.29 1.14 -13.09
C GLY A 19 33.72 2.54 -13.30
N GLN A 20 32.87 2.71 -14.31
CA GLN A 20 32.17 3.98 -14.58
C GLN A 20 31.17 4.32 -13.46
N PHE A 21 30.38 3.34 -13.03
CA PHE A 21 29.41 3.51 -11.95
C PHE A 21 30.07 3.93 -10.64
N LEU A 22 31.07 3.18 -10.16
CA LEU A 22 31.77 3.47 -8.92
C LEU A 22 32.50 4.82 -8.97
N SER A 23 33.06 5.20 -10.12
CA SER A 23 33.68 6.51 -10.30
C SER A 23 32.66 7.64 -10.24
N SER A 24 31.45 7.42 -10.76
CA SER A 24 30.37 8.41 -10.72
C SER A 24 29.73 8.55 -9.33
N THR A 25 29.68 7.48 -8.54
CA THR A 25 29.03 7.47 -7.22
C THR A 25 29.97 7.79 -6.06
N LEU A 26 31.26 7.45 -6.17
CA LEU A 26 32.26 7.65 -5.12
C LEU A 26 33.28 8.76 -5.44
N GLY A 27 33.23 9.32 -6.65
CA GLY A 27 33.92 10.56 -7.00
C GLY A 27 33.21 11.73 -6.31
N ASP A 28 33.84 12.26 -5.27
CA ASP A 28 33.29 13.26 -4.37
C ASP A 28 32.89 14.56 -5.09
N GLY A 29 31.60 14.90 -4.95
CA GLY A 29 31.12 16.23 -4.60
C GLY A 29 31.25 17.36 -5.64
N ASN A 30 30.18 17.56 -6.42
CA ASN A 30 29.54 18.85 -6.73
C ASN A 30 29.04 18.91 -8.18
N GLN A 31 27.88 18.30 -8.45
CA GLN A 31 26.94 18.85 -9.42
C GLN A 31 25.53 18.71 -8.86
N SER A 32 24.98 19.84 -8.41
CA SER A 32 23.54 20.06 -8.37
C SER A 32 22.96 19.68 -9.73
N THR A 33 22.35 18.52 -9.83
CA THR A 33 21.32 18.29 -10.82
C THR A 33 20.11 19.07 -10.36
N THR A 34 19.97 20.28 -10.88
CA THR A 34 18.68 20.95 -10.99
C THR A 34 17.72 19.92 -11.56
N SER A 35 16.87 19.37 -10.70
CA SER A 35 15.72 18.58 -11.11
C SER A 35 15.01 19.39 -12.19
N PRO A 36 14.81 18.86 -13.41
CA PRO A 36 13.84 19.47 -14.28
C PRO A 36 12.54 19.39 -13.51
N ALA A 37 12.06 20.56 -13.06
CA ALA A 37 10.68 20.73 -12.67
C ALA A 37 9.87 20.36 -13.91
N ILE A 38 9.41 19.10 -13.95
CA ILE A 38 8.34 18.70 -14.84
C ILE A 38 7.12 19.45 -14.29
N SER A 39 6.89 20.61 -14.89
CA SER A 39 5.57 21.21 -14.98
C SER A 39 4.73 20.25 -15.81
N GLU A 40 4.23 19.18 -15.19
CA GLU A 40 3.24 18.32 -15.81
C GLU A 40 1.90 19.02 -15.66
N GLY A 41 1.52 19.69 -16.74
CA GLY A 41 0.13 20.05 -16.96
C GLY A 41 -0.73 18.79 -16.85
N ALA A 42 -1.94 19.00 -16.34
CA ALA A 42 -2.96 17.99 -16.18
C ALA A 42 -3.17 17.15 -17.45
N GLU A 43 -2.68 15.91 -17.42
CA GLU A 43 -3.22 14.75 -18.15
C GLU A 43 -3.22 13.56 -17.17
N SER A 44 -4.27 13.45 -16.35
CA SER A 44 -4.47 12.32 -15.44
C SER A 44 -5.18 11.18 -16.18
N GLU A 45 -4.45 10.33 -16.89
CA GLU A 45 -5.06 9.17 -17.59
C GLU A 45 -4.28 7.87 -17.31
N GLY A 46 -3.68 7.75 -16.13
CA GLY A 46 -2.98 6.54 -15.71
C GLY A 46 -3.48 6.00 -14.36
N PHE A 47 -3.65 4.68 -14.26
CA PHE A 47 -3.95 4.02 -12.99
C PHE A 47 -2.67 3.88 -12.16
N SER A 48 -2.77 4.23 -10.88
CA SER A 48 -1.64 4.23 -9.96
C SER A 48 -2.09 3.88 -8.54
N LYS A 49 -1.16 3.81 -7.59
CA LYS A 49 -1.52 3.59 -6.18
C LYS A 49 -2.46 4.67 -5.62
N ALA A 50 -2.37 5.91 -6.09
CA ALA A 50 -3.25 7.00 -5.66
C ALA A 50 -4.60 7.01 -6.41
N ASN A 51 -4.65 6.37 -7.59
CA ASN A 51 -5.85 6.25 -8.42
C ASN A 51 -5.99 4.80 -8.91
N PRO A 52 -6.46 3.87 -8.05
CA PRO A 52 -6.52 2.45 -8.39
C PRO A 52 -7.59 2.16 -9.45
N PHE A 53 -7.32 1.19 -10.33
CA PHE A 53 -8.30 0.76 -11.33
C PHE A 53 -9.42 -0.09 -10.69
N PRO A 54 -10.71 0.22 -10.91
CA PRO A 54 -11.83 -0.59 -10.43
C PRO A 54 -12.02 -1.86 -11.28
N ALA A 55 -11.07 -2.80 -11.18
CA ALA A 55 -11.12 -4.08 -11.90
C ALA A 55 -12.29 -4.96 -11.42
N SER A 56 -12.99 -5.58 -12.37
CA SER A 56 -14.05 -6.56 -12.05
C SER A 56 -13.47 -7.95 -11.79
N VAL A 57 -14.05 -8.69 -10.84
CA VAL A 57 -13.67 -10.08 -10.56
C VAL A 57 -14.36 -11.00 -11.57
N VAL A 58 -13.57 -11.66 -12.41
CA VAL A 58 -14.06 -12.58 -13.45
C VAL A 58 -14.23 -13.99 -12.88
N GLN A 59 -13.30 -14.42 -12.02
CA GLN A 59 -13.33 -15.72 -11.39
C GLN A 59 -12.86 -15.63 -9.94
N ASN A 60 -13.50 -16.40 -9.06
CA ASN A 60 -13.07 -16.60 -7.69
C ASN A 60 -13.50 -17.99 -7.22
N TYR A 61 -12.54 -18.89 -6.99
CA TYR A 61 -12.83 -20.21 -6.46
C TYR A 61 -11.70 -20.73 -5.56
N ASN A 62 -12.08 -21.52 -4.55
CA ASN A 62 -11.12 -22.16 -3.65
C ASN A 62 -10.40 -23.30 -4.37
N LEU A 63 -9.07 -23.31 -4.28
CA LEU A 63 -8.18 -24.33 -4.81
C LEU A 63 -8.00 -25.50 -3.84
N ASN A 64 -8.40 -25.33 -2.58
CA ASN A 64 -8.27 -26.37 -1.56
C ASN A 64 -9.49 -27.31 -1.56
N GLY A 65 -9.27 -28.53 -1.05
CA GLY A 65 -10.35 -29.44 -0.67
C GLY A 65 -10.95 -29.09 0.71
N PRO A 66 -11.78 -29.97 1.29
CA PRO A 66 -12.35 -29.75 2.62
C PRO A 66 -11.24 -29.56 3.67
N GLY A 67 -11.34 -28.47 4.44
CA GLY A 67 -10.39 -28.13 5.50
C GLY A 67 -10.55 -26.68 5.95
N ASP A 68 -9.79 -26.30 6.97
CA ASP A 68 -9.91 -24.97 7.60
C ASP A 68 -9.21 -23.85 6.81
N LYS A 69 -8.29 -24.21 5.90
CA LYS A 69 -7.55 -23.25 5.08
C LYS A 69 -8.22 -23.08 3.73
N GLU A 70 -8.31 -21.84 3.26
CA GLU A 70 -8.82 -21.48 1.95
C GLU A 70 -7.73 -20.77 1.13
N THR A 71 -7.53 -21.19 -0.12
CA THR A 71 -6.56 -20.61 -1.05
C THR A 71 -7.33 -20.33 -2.33
N HIS A 72 -7.57 -19.07 -2.65
CA HIS A 72 -8.44 -18.74 -3.77
C HIS A 72 -7.65 -18.44 -5.04
N HIS A 73 -8.11 -18.98 -6.17
CA HIS A 73 -7.77 -18.46 -7.48
C HIS A 73 -8.72 -17.29 -7.78
N VAL A 74 -8.14 -16.11 -8.03
CA VAL A 74 -8.89 -14.90 -8.36
C VAL A 74 -8.39 -14.36 -9.69
N ALA A 75 -9.29 -14.15 -10.64
CA ALA A 75 -9.01 -13.51 -11.92
C ALA A 75 -9.70 -12.14 -11.98
N LEU A 76 -8.94 -11.10 -12.31
CA LEU A 76 -9.42 -9.73 -12.43
C LEU A 76 -9.39 -9.30 -13.89
N SER A 77 -10.45 -8.64 -14.36
CA SER A 77 -10.49 -8.06 -15.70
C SER A 77 -9.70 -6.76 -15.74
N LEU A 78 -8.78 -6.66 -16.69
CA LEU A 78 -8.05 -5.43 -17.02
C LEU A 78 -8.64 -4.72 -18.25
N ASP A 79 -9.80 -5.18 -18.74
CA ASP A 79 -10.42 -4.60 -19.93
C ASP A 79 -10.74 -3.11 -19.72
N GLY A 80 -10.41 -2.30 -20.73
CA GLY A 80 -10.54 -0.84 -20.66
C GLY A 80 -9.54 -0.11 -19.76
N SER A 81 -8.60 -0.82 -19.10
CA SER A 81 -7.64 -0.18 -18.19
C SER A 81 -6.37 0.33 -18.89
N GLY A 82 -5.97 -0.27 -20.01
CA GLY A 82 -4.66 -0.02 -20.62
C GLY A 82 -3.47 -0.43 -19.75
N LEU A 83 -3.68 -1.19 -18.66
CA LEU A 83 -2.62 -1.65 -17.78
C LEU A 83 -1.84 -2.82 -18.42
N GLU A 84 -0.52 -2.71 -18.41
CA GLU A 84 0.41 -3.76 -18.79
C GLU A 84 1.13 -4.29 -17.55
N TYR A 85 1.44 -5.59 -17.53
CA TYR A 85 2.19 -6.24 -16.44
C TYR A 85 3.07 -7.35 -16.98
N GLU A 86 4.17 -7.62 -16.28
CA GLU A 86 5.09 -8.70 -16.57
C GLU A 86 5.06 -9.80 -15.50
N VAL A 87 5.59 -10.97 -15.85
CA VAL A 87 5.69 -12.09 -14.92
C VAL A 87 6.70 -11.75 -13.82
N GLY A 88 6.21 -11.68 -12.59
CA GLY A 88 7.00 -11.29 -11.41
C GLY A 88 6.51 -9.99 -10.78
N ASP A 89 5.66 -9.24 -11.47
CA ASP A 89 5.03 -8.05 -10.91
C ASP A 89 4.04 -8.39 -9.79
N ALA A 90 3.89 -7.45 -8.86
CA ALA A 90 2.95 -7.55 -7.75
C ALA A 90 1.72 -6.68 -8.01
N LEU A 91 0.54 -7.23 -7.73
CA LEU A 91 -0.71 -6.50 -7.79
C LEU A 91 -1.04 -5.88 -6.43
N GLY A 92 -1.21 -4.56 -6.40
CA GLY A 92 -1.79 -3.85 -5.26
C GLY A 92 -3.30 -3.97 -5.24
N VAL A 93 -3.87 -4.50 -4.16
CA VAL A 93 -5.32 -4.57 -3.94
C VAL A 93 -5.70 -3.65 -2.78
N PHE A 94 -6.73 -2.84 -2.97
CA PHE A 94 -7.30 -1.97 -1.93
C PHE A 94 -8.52 -2.66 -1.31
N PRO A 95 -8.38 -3.28 -0.13
CA PRO A 95 -9.49 -3.98 0.51
C PRO A 95 -10.50 -3.00 1.11
N VAL A 96 -11.73 -3.48 1.25
CA VAL A 96 -12.81 -2.77 1.96
C VAL A 96 -13.22 -3.63 3.15
N ASN A 97 -13.34 -3.03 4.33
CA ASN A 97 -13.74 -3.77 5.51
C ASN A 97 -15.21 -4.19 5.44
N PRO A 98 -15.59 -5.37 5.97
CA PRO A 98 -16.97 -5.80 5.95
C PRO A 98 -17.85 -4.84 6.76
N PRO A 99 -18.94 -4.31 6.18
CA PRO A 99 -19.75 -3.27 6.84
C PRO A 99 -20.41 -3.78 8.13
N HIS A 100 -20.81 -5.06 8.18
CA HIS A 100 -21.41 -5.64 9.39
C HIS A 100 -20.46 -5.66 10.59
N VAL A 101 -19.16 -5.93 10.37
CA VAL A 101 -18.14 -5.89 11.44
C VAL A 101 -17.96 -4.45 11.94
N VAL A 102 -17.96 -3.47 11.03
CA VAL A 102 -17.88 -2.05 11.40
C VAL A 102 -19.11 -1.64 12.21
N ASP A 103 -20.29 -2.07 11.80
CA ASP A 103 -21.55 -1.78 12.50
C ASP A 103 -21.56 -2.39 13.92
N GLU A 104 -21.05 -3.62 14.08
CA GLU A 104 -20.85 -4.24 15.40
C GLU A 104 -19.87 -3.45 16.27
N ILE A 105 -18.75 -3.00 15.72
CA ILE A 105 -17.76 -2.18 16.44
C ILE A 105 -18.42 -0.88 16.92
N LEU A 106 -19.14 -0.18 16.03
CA LEU A 106 -19.81 1.08 16.36
C LEU A 106 -20.92 0.90 17.40
N ALA A 107 -21.67 -0.21 17.36
CA ALA A 107 -22.70 -0.50 18.36
C ALA A 107 -22.12 -0.74 19.77
N ASN A 108 -20.90 -1.28 19.86
CA ASN A 108 -20.23 -1.57 21.13
C ASN A 108 -19.45 -0.37 21.70
N LEU A 109 -19.33 0.73 20.94
CA LEU A 109 -18.54 1.90 21.31
C LEU A 109 -19.42 3.15 21.42
N PRO A 110 -19.11 4.08 22.33
CA PRO A 110 -19.94 5.28 22.54
C PRO A 110 -19.77 6.37 21.44
N PHE A 111 -19.15 6.05 20.30
CA PHE A 111 -18.70 7.02 19.27
C PHE A 111 -19.57 7.00 17.99
N GLY A 112 -20.79 6.46 18.08
CA GLY A 112 -21.55 5.90 16.94
C GLY A 112 -21.72 6.77 15.69
N SER A 113 -21.85 8.09 15.79
CA SER A 113 -22.09 8.99 14.64
C SER A 113 -21.07 10.11 14.53
N ASP A 114 -19.88 9.92 15.10
CA ASP A 114 -18.87 10.97 15.11
C ASP A 114 -18.29 11.20 13.71
N VAL A 115 -17.91 12.46 13.45
CA VAL A 115 -17.19 12.86 12.24
C VAL A 115 -15.70 12.81 12.55
N VAL A 116 -14.91 12.24 11.65
CA VAL A 116 -13.46 12.08 11.81
C VAL A 116 -12.75 12.58 10.56
N SER A 117 -11.60 13.21 10.75
CA SER A 117 -10.73 13.60 9.65
C SER A 117 -10.01 12.38 9.08
N ALA A 118 -10.29 12.06 7.81
CA ALA A 118 -9.56 11.06 7.05
C ALA A 118 -8.22 11.63 6.54
N PRO A 119 -7.20 10.78 6.31
CA PRO A 119 -5.90 11.21 5.81
C PRO A 119 -5.97 11.98 4.47
N ASP A 120 -6.87 11.56 3.57
CA ASP A 120 -6.94 12.07 2.19
C ASP A 120 -8.32 12.66 1.80
N SER A 121 -9.36 12.47 2.63
CA SER A 121 -10.76 12.70 2.23
C SER A 121 -11.47 13.83 3.00
N GLY A 122 -10.75 14.57 3.86
CA GLY A 122 -11.36 15.60 4.72
C GLY A 122 -12.18 15.01 5.87
N GLU A 123 -13.21 15.74 6.32
CA GLU A 123 -14.14 15.29 7.36
C GLU A 123 -15.17 14.30 6.79
N ILE A 124 -15.13 13.05 7.26
CA ILE A 124 -16.04 11.98 6.85
C ILE A 124 -16.69 11.32 8.07
N SER A 125 -17.74 10.53 7.85
CA SER A 125 -18.35 9.76 8.93
C SER A 125 -17.35 8.74 9.48
N LEU A 126 -17.36 8.50 10.80
CA LEU A 126 -16.53 7.47 11.43
C LEU A 126 -16.75 6.10 10.76
N ARG A 127 -17.99 5.81 10.35
CA ARG A 127 -18.35 4.58 9.65
C ARG A 127 -17.60 4.44 8.33
N ASP A 128 -17.66 5.46 7.46
CA ASP A 128 -16.98 5.41 6.16
C ASP A 128 -15.46 5.37 6.33
N ALA A 129 -14.94 6.06 7.35
CA ALA A 129 -13.53 6.01 7.71
C ALA A 129 -13.08 4.59 8.07
N LEU A 130 -13.84 3.90 8.92
CA LEU A 130 -13.55 2.52 9.31
C LEU A 130 -13.73 1.52 8.16
N ILE A 131 -14.58 1.82 7.17
CA ILE A 131 -14.80 0.92 6.03
C ILE A 131 -13.65 1.01 5.01
N HIS A 132 -13.18 2.22 4.68
CA HIS A 132 -12.30 2.45 3.53
C HIS A 132 -10.88 2.90 3.87
N HIS A 133 -10.64 3.46 5.06
CA HIS A 133 -9.40 4.19 5.35
C HIS A 133 -8.58 3.63 6.52
N TYR A 134 -9.15 2.74 7.35
CA TYR A 134 -8.48 2.18 8.52
C TYR A 134 -8.49 0.64 8.54
N ASP A 135 -7.45 0.05 9.12
CA ASP A 135 -7.38 -1.39 9.38
C ASP A 135 -8.03 -1.71 10.73
N ILE A 136 -9.04 -2.58 10.70
CA ILE A 136 -9.76 -3.06 11.89
C ILE A 136 -9.38 -4.51 12.27
N GLY A 137 -8.64 -5.21 11.41
CA GLY A 137 -8.27 -6.62 11.61
C GLY A 137 -7.00 -6.80 12.44
N THR A 138 -6.06 -5.85 12.36
CA THR A 138 -4.77 -5.97 13.06
C THR A 138 -4.81 -5.36 14.45
N LEU A 139 -4.73 -6.20 15.48
CA LEU A 139 -4.58 -5.74 16.86
C LEU A 139 -3.10 -5.51 17.21
N ASN A 140 -2.73 -4.26 17.47
CA ASN A 140 -1.41 -3.92 18.00
C ASN A 140 -1.46 -3.55 19.50
N LYS A 141 -0.31 -3.64 20.18
CA LYS A 141 -0.21 -3.32 21.61
C LYS A 141 -0.66 -1.89 21.94
N SER A 142 -0.34 -0.93 21.08
CA SER A 142 -0.69 0.47 21.25
C SER A 142 -2.20 0.69 21.22
N ILE A 143 -2.92 0.04 20.30
CA ILE A 143 -4.38 0.07 20.18
C ILE A 143 -5.00 -0.49 21.46
N ILE A 144 -4.50 -1.62 21.96
CA ILE A 144 -5.00 -2.22 23.20
C ILE A 144 -4.75 -1.30 24.40
N GLN A 145 -3.56 -0.74 24.53
CA GLN A 145 -3.19 0.14 25.65
C GLN A 145 -3.94 1.49 25.60
N ASN A 146 -4.10 2.07 24.42
CA ASN A 146 -4.81 3.34 24.22
C ASN A 146 -6.32 3.17 24.31
N GLY A 147 -6.86 2.12 23.71
CA GLY A 147 -8.26 1.73 23.79
C GLY A 147 -8.68 1.47 25.24
N ARG A 148 -7.91 0.69 26.00
CA ARG A 148 -8.16 0.50 27.45
C ARG A 148 -8.20 1.81 28.21
N ARG A 149 -7.24 2.72 27.99
CA ARG A 149 -7.23 4.02 28.68
C ARG A 149 -8.44 4.87 28.35
N LYS A 150 -8.90 4.86 27.10
CA LYS A 150 -10.01 5.71 26.63
C LYS A 150 -11.37 5.14 27.05
N VAL A 151 -11.58 3.82 26.88
CA VAL A 151 -12.80 3.12 27.30
C VAL A 151 -12.95 3.14 28.83
N ILE A 152 -11.90 2.89 29.60
CA ILE A 152 -11.96 2.95 31.08
C ILE A 152 -12.23 4.38 31.54
N ARG A 153 -11.62 5.40 30.92
CA ARG A 153 -11.90 6.79 31.27
C ARG A 153 -13.32 7.21 30.91
N GLN A 154 -13.90 6.68 29.83
CA GLN A 154 -15.26 7.05 29.42
C GLN A 154 -16.34 6.30 30.23
N CYS A 155 -16.09 5.06 30.64
CA CYS A 155 -16.97 4.32 31.56
C CYS A 155 -16.91 4.81 33.02
N CYS A 156 -15.81 5.43 33.47
CA CYS A 156 -15.71 6.01 34.82
C CYS A 156 -16.26 7.45 34.93
N VAL A 157 -16.75 8.02 33.83
CA VAL A 157 -17.36 9.37 33.79
C VAL A 157 -18.90 9.27 33.66
N LEU A 158 -19.46 8.06 33.69
CA LEU A 158 -20.90 7.78 33.87
C LEU A 158 -21.18 7.29 35.29
#